data_AF-A0A821NWP9-F1
#
_entry.id   AF-A0A821NWP9-F1
#
_cell.length_a   1.000
_cell.length_b   1.000
_cell.length_c   1.000
_cell.angle_alpha   90.00
_cell.angle_beta   90.00
_cell.angle_gamma   90.00
#
_symmetry.space_group_name_H-M   'P 1'
#
loop_
_entity.id
_entity.type
_entity.pdbx_description
1 polymer ?
#
loop_
_entity_poly.entity_id
_entity_poly.type
_entity_poly.pdbx_seq_one_letter_code
_entity_poly.pdbx_strand_id
1 'polypeptide(L)'
;MDKTVFGGLLARRPLIIITIVFSSFLFSGLYYSFQHKLHDFGHLIYIGNRPITETRCINEITVNKSNISAYAVCRSQLSQPLVCPKLYEGRINVTASPDVVGWIPAVTNDWGNTLSPYWQARGVAFLWGSSFALDRWDTSSWIRFLPVWLPPVASNSCVKAYPELLLRMCKDPGPDCNMLYAHKCVGAWNYIRNQIQQETRAALELWAHLNNRKLPVFNRYEMVVFDHCERNTMIHHYEYGPVGFSALQCIPKIVKIVYRVYAKDRTNFYCDAIRTAHANYLRQTRPDISVIHFPGDIWEDFAKLVYAPYVLVMYAGSSFALWSTLANVGHVWIPPVYGGMTPDVGSNYHWINSSILYPRIAQKLNFTIPTNMNETNKIIEWLRNR
;
A
#
# COMPACT_ATOMS: atom_id res chain seq x y z
N MET A 1 -3.47 58.75 -23.84
CA MET A 1 -3.02 59.23 -25.16
C MET A 1 -1.51 59.38 -25.09
N ASP A 2 -0.83 58.95 -26.16
CA ASP A 2 0.64 58.87 -26.43
C ASP A 2 1.44 57.85 -25.58
N LYS A 3 2.03 56.76 -26.10
CA LYS A 3 2.86 56.38 -27.28
C LYS A 3 4.35 56.75 -27.20
N THR A 4 5.17 55.75 -26.84
CA THR A 4 6.57 55.45 -27.27
C THR A 4 6.92 54.10 -26.59
N VAL A 5 7.19 52.94 -27.20
CA VAL A 5 8.02 52.46 -28.34
C VAL A 5 9.53 52.54 -28.12
N PHE A 6 10.12 51.39 -27.74
CA PHE A 6 11.43 50.79 -28.11
C PHE A 6 11.42 49.38 -27.46
N GLY A 7 11.72 48.24 -28.06
CA GLY A 7 12.59 47.87 -29.17
C GLY A 7 13.65 46.90 -28.64
N GLY A 8 13.55 45.59 -28.91
CA GLY A 8 14.47 44.61 -28.30
C GLY A 8 14.33 43.14 -28.74
N LEU A 9 14.75 42.88 -29.99
CA LEU A 9 15.36 41.68 -30.57
C LEU A 9 15.01 40.25 -30.07
N LEU A 10 14.44 39.51 -31.02
CA LEU A 10 14.33 38.06 -31.14
C LEU A 10 15.69 37.40 -31.43
N ALA A 11 16.04 36.33 -30.71
CA ALA A 11 17.05 35.37 -31.12
C ALA A 11 16.41 33.98 -31.28
N ARG A 12 16.17 33.58 -32.54
CA ARG A 12 15.73 32.24 -32.93
C ARG A 12 16.92 31.27 -32.90
N ARG A 13 16.78 30.14 -32.22
CA ARG A 13 17.71 29.00 -32.32
C ARG A 13 17.27 28.06 -33.47
N PRO A 14 18.20 27.49 -34.26
CA PRO A 14 17.84 26.58 -35.33
C PRO A 14 17.55 25.18 -34.80
N LEU A 15 16.51 24.57 -35.36
CA LEU A 15 16.12 23.18 -35.20
C LEU A 15 16.99 22.33 -36.14
N ILE A 16 17.81 21.43 -35.61
CA ILE A 16 18.56 20.45 -36.41
C ILE A 16 17.67 19.21 -36.56
N ILE A 17 17.18 18.98 -37.78
CA ILE A 17 16.49 17.76 -38.19
C ILE A 17 17.55 16.82 -38.76
N ILE A 18 17.81 15.70 -38.07
CA ILE A 18 18.63 14.61 -38.61
C ILE A 18 17.68 13.59 -39.22
N THR A 19 17.64 13.56 -40.55
CA THR A 19 16.99 12.52 -41.34
C THR A 19 17.98 11.38 -41.54
N ILE A 20 17.74 10.22 -40.93
CA ILE A 20 18.47 8.99 -41.24
C ILE A 20 17.67 8.20 -42.28
N VAL A 21 18.18 8.21 -43.51
CA VAL A 21 17.77 7.33 -44.60
C VAL A 21 18.69 6.10 -44.53
N PHE A 22 18.13 4.91 -44.33
CA PHE A 22 18.85 3.66 -44.63
C PHE A 22 18.20 2.97 -45.82
N SER A 23 19.00 2.85 -46.87
CA SER A 23 18.72 2.23 -48.15
C SER A 23 18.76 0.71 -48.05
N SER A 24 17.80 0.09 -48.71
CA SER A 24 17.75 -1.32 -49.06
C SER A 24 18.86 -1.66 -50.06
N PHE A 25 19.67 -2.68 -49.78
CA PHE A 25 20.42 -3.38 -50.81
C PHE A 25 20.31 -4.89 -50.63
N LEU A 26 19.98 -5.51 -51.77
CA LEU A 26 19.87 -6.93 -52.05
C LEU A 26 21.21 -7.65 -51.87
N PHE A 27 21.21 -8.83 -51.27
CA PHE A 27 22.09 -9.92 -51.69
C PHE A 27 21.38 -11.26 -51.58
N SER A 28 21.42 -11.97 -52.69
CA SER A 28 20.87 -13.30 -52.96
C SER A 28 21.88 -14.39 -52.60
N GLY A 29 21.33 -15.55 -52.21
CA GLY A 29 21.92 -16.87 -52.50
C GLY A 29 22.86 -17.46 -51.44
N LEU A 30 22.39 -18.49 -50.73
CA LEU A 30 22.78 -19.88 -51.02
C LEU A 30 22.10 -20.85 -50.05
N TYR A 31 21.54 -21.89 -50.65
CA TYR A 31 21.07 -23.15 -50.08
C TYR A 31 22.05 -23.74 -49.06
N TYR A 32 21.56 -24.29 -47.95
CA TYR A 32 21.99 -25.62 -47.48
C TYR A 32 20.92 -26.23 -46.55
N SER A 33 20.43 -27.40 -46.97
CA SER A 33 19.55 -28.30 -46.24
C SER A 33 20.37 -29.12 -45.25
N PHE A 34 19.95 -29.21 -43.99
CA PHE A 34 20.34 -30.29 -43.09
C PHE A 34 19.16 -30.63 -42.17
N GLN A 35 18.38 -31.63 -42.57
CA GLN A 35 17.62 -32.46 -41.64
C GLN A 35 18.58 -33.47 -41.03
N HIS A 36 18.67 -33.54 -39.70
CA HIS A 36 18.92 -34.81 -39.01
C HIS A 36 18.49 -34.77 -37.54
N LYS A 37 17.56 -35.69 -37.22
CA LYS A 37 17.50 -36.56 -36.04
C LYS A 37 17.86 -35.96 -34.67
N LEU A 38 16.82 -35.76 -33.85
CA LEU A 38 16.85 -36.18 -32.45
C LEU A 38 15.69 -37.14 -32.23
N HIS A 39 16.05 -38.41 -32.09
CA HIS A 39 15.18 -39.51 -31.70
C HIS A 39 15.40 -39.77 -30.19
N ASP A 40 14.32 -40.22 -29.55
CA ASP A 40 14.23 -40.99 -28.31
C ASP A 40 14.36 -40.26 -26.97
N PHE A 41 13.25 -40.11 -26.23
CA PHE A 41 12.71 -41.14 -25.32
C PHE A 41 11.50 -40.54 -24.56
N GLY A 42 10.34 -41.18 -24.65
CA GLY A 42 9.16 -40.86 -23.86
C GLY A 42 8.30 -42.10 -23.71
N HIS A 43 8.68 -42.97 -22.78
CA HIS A 43 7.90 -44.14 -22.41
C HIS A 43 6.48 -43.73 -21.96
N LEU A 44 5.47 -44.22 -22.67
CA LEU A 44 4.08 -44.26 -22.21
C LEU A 44 3.97 -45.29 -21.08
N ILE A 45 3.85 -44.82 -19.85
CA ILE A 45 3.40 -45.62 -18.71
C ILE A 45 1.87 -45.53 -18.68
N TYR A 46 1.19 -46.63 -19.00
CA TYR A 46 -0.23 -46.81 -18.68
C TYR A 46 -0.36 -47.39 -17.28
N ILE A 47 -0.99 -46.66 -16.37
CA ILE A 47 -1.48 -47.21 -15.10
C ILE A 47 -2.95 -46.79 -14.92
N GLY A 48 -3.83 -47.80 -15.00
CA GLY A 48 -4.90 -48.04 -14.02
C GLY A 48 -6.12 -47.11 -13.99
N ASN A 49 -7.30 -47.72 -14.15
CA ASN A 49 -8.60 -47.14 -13.82
C ASN A 49 -8.69 -46.74 -12.33
N ARG A 50 -8.42 -45.46 -12.01
CA ARG A 50 -8.88 -44.75 -10.82
C ARG A 50 -9.27 -43.32 -11.21
N PRO A 51 -10.25 -42.68 -10.54
CA PRO A 51 -10.62 -41.31 -10.84
C PRO A 51 -9.47 -40.40 -10.41
N ILE A 52 -8.77 -39.84 -11.38
CA ILE A 52 -7.73 -38.85 -11.14
C ILE A 52 -8.42 -37.49 -10.99
N THR A 53 -8.55 -36.99 -9.76
CA THR A 53 -8.78 -35.57 -9.45
C THR A 53 -7.46 -34.80 -9.63
N GLU A 54 -6.85 -34.87 -10.82
CA GLU A 54 -5.67 -34.09 -11.15
C GLU A 54 -6.12 -32.79 -11.81
N THR A 55 -5.73 -31.69 -11.17
CA THR A 55 -5.66 -30.38 -11.80
C THR A 55 -4.68 -30.48 -12.96
N ARG A 56 -5.17 -30.67 -14.19
CA ARG A 56 -4.33 -30.65 -15.40
C ARG A 56 -3.78 -29.23 -15.59
N CYS A 57 -2.51 -29.03 -15.23
CA CYS A 57 -1.75 -27.86 -15.65
C CYS A 57 -1.41 -28.09 -17.14
N ILE A 58 -2.07 -27.34 -18.04
CA ILE A 58 -1.77 -27.41 -19.48
C ILE A 58 -0.63 -26.44 -19.74
N ASN A 59 0.50 -26.96 -20.23
CA ASN A 59 1.58 -26.14 -20.75
C ASN A 59 1.19 -25.72 -22.17
N GLU A 60 0.67 -24.51 -22.34
CA GLU A 60 0.58 -23.88 -23.66
C GLU A 60 1.87 -23.13 -23.93
N ILE A 61 2.68 -23.67 -24.84
CA ILE A 61 3.88 -23.00 -25.34
C ILE A 61 3.46 -22.25 -26.61
N THR A 62 3.27 -20.94 -26.50
CA THR A 62 3.03 -20.10 -27.68
C THR A 62 4.36 -19.54 -28.15
N VAL A 63 4.88 -20.09 -29.24
CA VAL A 63 6.11 -19.58 -29.88
C VAL A 63 5.73 -18.49 -30.87
N ASN A 64 6.03 -17.23 -30.56
CA ASN A 64 6.02 -16.15 -31.55
C ASN A 64 7.46 -15.74 -31.86
N LYS A 65 7.75 -15.36 -33.12
CA LYS A 65 9.11 -15.18 -33.68
C LYS A 65 10.00 -14.15 -32.96
N SER A 66 9.49 -13.45 -31.96
CA SER A 66 10.20 -12.41 -31.21
C SER A 66 10.25 -12.63 -29.69
N ASN A 67 9.61 -13.65 -29.12
CA ASN A 67 9.75 -14.02 -27.70
C ASN A 67 9.21 -15.44 -27.45
N ILE A 68 9.99 -16.27 -26.75
CA ILE A 68 9.52 -17.54 -26.18
C ILE A 68 9.06 -17.22 -24.75
N SER A 69 7.75 -17.21 -24.53
CA SER A 69 7.19 -17.12 -23.19
C SER A 69 6.44 -18.41 -22.91
N ALA A 70 6.98 -19.23 -22.01
CA ALA A 70 6.28 -20.39 -21.48
C ALA A 70 5.44 -19.92 -20.29
N TYR A 71 4.12 -20.09 -20.36
CA TYR A 71 3.23 -19.88 -19.23
C TYR A 71 2.42 -21.14 -19.00
N ALA A 72 2.37 -21.62 -17.76
CA ALA A 72 1.43 -22.67 -17.38
C ALA A 72 0.03 -22.05 -17.19
N VAL A 73 -0.95 -22.50 -17.97
CA VAL A 73 -2.34 -22.09 -17.78
C VAL A 73 -2.98 -23.05 -16.79
N CYS A 74 -3.07 -22.62 -15.53
CA CYS A 74 -3.81 -23.34 -14.50
C CYS A 74 -5.26 -22.83 -14.51
N ARG A 75 -6.19 -23.57 -15.15
CA ARG A 75 -7.62 -23.25 -15.01
C ARG A 75 -8.05 -23.54 -13.57
N SER A 76 -8.47 -22.50 -12.84
CA SER A 76 -9.06 -22.69 -11.51
C SER A 76 -10.30 -23.59 -11.62
N GLN A 77 -10.33 -24.70 -10.88
CA GLN A 77 -11.50 -25.59 -10.78
C GLN A 77 -12.52 -25.06 -9.74
N LEU A 78 -12.73 -23.74 -9.66
CA LEU A 78 -13.90 -23.26 -8.93
C LEU A 78 -15.14 -23.56 -9.79
N SER A 79 -15.81 -24.67 -9.47
CA SER A 79 -17.01 -25.15 -10.16
C SER A 79 -18.21 -24.20 -10.06
N GLN A 80 -18.08 -23.14 -9.26
CA GLN A 80 -19.03 -22.02 -9.20
C GLN A 80 -18.27 -20.69 -9.19
N PRO A 81 -18.75 -19.67 -9.92
CA PRO A 81 -18.19 -18.33 -9.82
C PRO A 81 -18.33 -17.85 -8.37
N LEU A 82 -17.22 -17.47 -7.74
CA LEU A 82 -17.26 -16.91 -6.40
C LEU A 82 -17.92 -15.52 -6.48
N VAL A 83 -19.18 -15.43 -6.07
CA VAL A 83 -19.87 -14.14 -5.97
C VAL A 83 -19.45 -13.48 -4.66
N CYS A 84 -18.66 -12.41 -4.77
CA CYS A 84 -18.25 -11.58 -3.65
C CYS A 84 -18.80 -10.15 -3.83
N PRO A 85 -20.02 -9.85 -3.35
CA PRO A 85 -20.68 -8.56 -3.59
C PRO A 85 -19.81 -7.35 -3.21
N LYS A 86 -18.98 -7.52 -2.18
CA LYS A 86 -18.09 -6.49 -1.63
C LYS A 86 -16.95 -6.07 -2.57
N LEU A 87 -16.57 -6.90 -3.55
CA LEU A 87 -15.53 -6.52 -4.53
C LEU A 87 -16.04 -5.45 -5.52
N TYR A 88 -17.32 -5.54 -5.88
CA TYR A 88 -17.93 -4.64 -6.86
C TYR A 88 -18.11 -3.23 -6.30
N GLU A 89 -18.37 -3.08 -5.00
CA GLU A 89 -18.45 -1.79 -4.33
C GLU A 89 -17.09 -1.06 -4.26
N GLY A 90 -15.99 -1.82 -4.27
CA GLY A 90 -14.63 -1.30 -4.24
C GLY A 90 -14.09 -0.82 -5.59
N ARG A 91 -14.90 -0.87 -6.67
CA ARG A 91 -14.47 -0.67 -8.07
C ARG A 91 -13.40 -1.68 -8.53
N ILE A 92 -13.30 -2.83 -7.86
CA ILE A 92 -12.43 -3.93 -8.27
C ILE A 92 -13.22 -4.72 -9.32
N ASN A 93 -12.77 -4.65 -10.57
CA ASN A 93 -13.38 -5.37 -11.67
C ASN A 93 -12.67 -6.71 -11.83
N VAL A 94 -13.27 -7.76 -11.30
CA VAL A 94 -12.93 -9.12 -11.71
C VAL A 94 -13.57 -9.28 -13.09
N THR A 95 -12.79 -9.19 -14.17
CA THR A 95 -13.34 -9.28 -15.52
C THR A 95 -14.12 -10.59 -15.69
N ALA A 96 -15.07 -10.62 -16.63
CA ALA A 96 -15.80 -11.85 -16.96
C ALA A 96 -14.88 -13.02 -17.39
N SER A 97 -13.62 -12.71 -17.76
CA SER A 97 -12.55 -13.71 -17.80
C SER A 97 -11.94 -13.87 -16.39
N PRO A 98 -11.95 -15.07 -15.80
CA PRO A 98 -11.46 -15.34 -14.43
C PRO A 98 -9.95 -15.11 -14.25
N ASP A 99 -9.25 -14.74 -15.32
CA ASP A 99 -7.79 -14.74 -15.39
C ASP A 99 -7.16 -13.41 -14.95
N VAL A 100 -7.94 -12.33 -14.80
CA VAL A 100 -7.43 -11.00 -14.43
C VAL A 100 -8.33 -10.31 -13.41
N VAL A 101 -7.75 -9.91 -12.29
CA VAL A 101 -8.35 -8.97 -11.34
C VAL A 101 -7.85 -7.57 -11.67
N GLY A 102 -8.76 -6.74 -12.15
CA GLY A 102 -8.51 -5.35 -12.49
C GLY A 102 -9.01 -4.40 -11.41
N TRP A 103 -8.37 -3.24 -11.31
CA TRP A 103 -8.92 -2.11 -10.56
C TRP A 103 -8.71 -0.81 -11.34
N ILE A 104 -9.67 0.10 -11.24
CA ILE A 104 -9.60 1.43 -11.84
C ILE A 104 -9.48 2.46 -10.71
N PRO A 105 -8.38 3.23 -10.64
CA PRO A 105 -8.19 4.19 -9.58
C PRO A 105 -9.18 5.32 -9.58
N ALA A 106 -9.62 5.68 -8.37
CA ALA A 106 -9.98 7.05 -8.11
C ALA A 106 -8.68 7.87 -8.12
N VAL A 107 -8.59 8.85 -9.01
CA VAL A 107 -7.45 9.77 -9.04
C VAL A 107 -7.60 10.71 -7.85
N THR A 108 -6.81 10.48 -6.80
CA THR A 108 -6.77 11.33 -5.60
C THR A 108 -5.33 11.66 -5.25
N ASN A 109 -5.11 12.85 -4.68
CA ASN A 109 -3.82 13.24 -4.12
C ASN A 109 -3.53 12.57 -2.76
N ASP A 110 -4.51 11.84 -2.20
CA ASP A 110 -4.40 11.18 -0.92
C ASP A 110 -3.83 9.77 -1.11
N TRP A 111 -2.53 9.60 -0.90
CA TRP A 111 -1.85 8.32 -1.13
C TRP A 111 -2.47 7.16 -0.37
N GLY A 112 -2.91 7.37 0.86
CA GLY A 112 -3.60 6.33 1.62
C GLY A 112 -4.87 5.81 0.94
N ASN A 113 -5.65 6.71 0.33
CA ASN A 113 -6.87 6.37 -0.39
C ASN A 113 -6.56 5.70 -1.73
N THR A 114 -5.49 6.11 -2.40
CA THR A 114 -5.03 5.51 -3.67
C THR A 114 -4.45 4.10 -3.47
N LEU A 115 -3.64 3.91 -2.43
CA LEU A 115 -3.01 2.62 -2.11
C LEU A 115 -4.03 1.59 -1.60
N SER A 116 -5.13 2.05 -0.99
CA SER A 116 -6.13 1.18 -0.38
C SER A 116 -6.70 0.10 -1.32
N PRO A 117 -7.39 0.51 -2.38
CA PRO A 117 -7.93 -0.42 -3.35
C PRO A 117 -6.86 -1.05 -4.26
N TYR A 118 -5.70 -0.41 -4.46
CA TYR A 118 -4.59 -1.04 -5.19
C TYR A 118 -4.14 -2.32 -4.48
N TRP A 119 -3.74 -2.23 -3.21
CA TRP A 119 -3.28 -3.38 -2.45
C TRP A 119 -4.40 -4.39 -2.16
N GLN A 120 -5.65 -3.92 -2.05
CA GLN A 120 -6.79 -4.83 -1.95
C GLN A 120 -6.97 -5.64 -3.23
N ALA A 121 -6.96 -5.02 -4.41
CA ALA A 121 -7.06 -5.72 -5.70
C ALA A 121 -5.87 -6.68 -5.91
N ARG A 122 -4.66 -6.27 -5.52
CA ARG A 122 -3.46 -7.11 -5.50
C ARG A 122 -3.62 -8.35 -4.61
N GLY A 123 -4.12 -8.17 -3.39
CA GLY A 123 -4.37 -9.27 -2.47
C GLY A 123 -5.43 -10.22 -3.01
N VAL A 124 -6.50 -9.69 -3.62
CA VAL A 124 -7.55 -10.50 -4.24
C VAL A 124 -6.99 -11.30 -5.42
N ALA A 125 -6.21 -10.68 -6.30
CA ALA A 125 -5.54 -11.38 -7.41
C ALA A 125 -4.67 -12.53 -6.89
N PHE A 126 -3.90 -12.27 -5.83
CA PHE A 126 -3.06 -13.27 -5.17
C PHE A 126 -3.87 -14.44 -4.60
N LEU A 127 -4.93 -14.17 -3.83
CA LEU A 127 -5.77 -15.21 -3.23
C LEU A 127 -6.58 -16.00 -4.28
N TRP A 128 -7.02 -15.32 -5.34
CA TRP A 128 -7.74 -15.95 -6.46
C TRP A 128 -6.81 -16.79 -7.35
N GLY A 129 -5.52 -16.46 -7.38
CA GLY A 129 -4.58 -17.03 -8.35
C GLY A 129 -4.75 -16.46 -9.76
N SER A 130 -5.28 -15.23 -9.88
CA SER A 130 -5.45 -14.51 -11.14
C SER A 130 -4.28 -13.55 -11.36
N SER A 131 -4.16 -13.05 -12.59
CA SER A 131 -3.28 -11.92 -12.90
C SER A 131 -3.80 -10.67 -12.20
N PHE A 132 -2.90 -9.74 -11.90
CA PHE A 132 -3.26 -8.38 -11.51
C PHE A 132 -3.04 -7.43 -12.69
N ALA A 133 -3.99 -6.53 -12.92
CA ALA A 133 -3.82 -5.44 -13.88
C ALA A 133 -4.38 -4.12 -13.34
N LEU A 134 -3.66 -3.04 -13.63
CA LEU A 134 -4.03 -1.68 -13.35
C LEU A 134 -4.00 -0.91 -14.66
N ASP A 135 -5.13 -0.28 -15.03
CA ASP A 135 -5.26 0.39 -16.32
C ASP A 135 -4.37 1.64 -16.40
N ARG A 136 -4.45 2.54 -15.40
CA ARG A 136 -3.67 3.79 -15.36
C ARG A 136 -3.41 4.22 -13.93
N TRP A 137 -2.40 5.07 -13.72
CA TRP A 137 -2.19 5.81 -12.46
C TRP A 137 -1.85 7.27 -12.72
N ASP A 138 -1.95 8.08 -11.66
CA ASP A 138 -1.28 9.38 -11.67
C ASP A 138 0.24 9.17 -11.81
N THR A 139 0.85 9.92 -12.72
CA THR A 139 2.25 9.80 -13.12
C THR A 139 3.17 10.73 -12.32
N SER A 140 2.64 11.53 -11.40
CA SER A 140 3.42 12.57 -10.71
C SER A 140 4.18 12.10 -9.46
N SER A 141 3.83 10.96 -8.87
CA SER A 141 4.38 10.50 -7.57
C SER A 141 5.13 9.17 -7.66
N TRP A 142 5.75 8.73 -6.56
CA TRP A 142 6.44 7.44 -6.45
C TRP A 142 5.53 6.24 -6.71
N ILE A 143 4.22 6.40 -6.47
CA ILE A 143 3.21 5.36 -6.65
C ILE A 143 3.30 4.82 -8.07
N ARG A 144 3.55 5.66 -9.09
CA ARG A 144 3.70 5.24 -10.51
C ARG A 144 4.69 4.10 -10.78
N PHE A 145 5.60 3.84 -9.84
CA PHE A 145 6.61 2.79 -9.94
C PHE A 145 6.19 1.46 -9.29
N LEU A 146 5.02 1.35 -8.65
CA LEU A 146 4.53 0.03 -8.26
C LEU A 146 4.05 -0.74 -9.50
N PRO A 147 4.04 -2.09 -9.46
CA PRO A 147 3.69 -2.87 -10.64
C PRO A 147 2.25 -2.63 -11.09
N VAL A 148 2.09 -2.30 -12.37
CA VAL A 148 0.78 -2.12 -13.02
C VAL A 148 0.23 -3.42 -13.60
N TRP A 149 1.07 -4.44 -13.78
CA TRP A 149 0.69 -5.76 -14.21
C TRP A 149 1.53 -6.80 -13.49
N LEU A 150 0.90 -7.90 -13.08
CA LEU A 150 1.61 -9.10 -12.67
C LEU A 150 0.95 -10.34 -13.26
N PRO A 151 1.74 -11.34 -13.66
CA PRO A 151 1.19 -12.62 -14.04
C PRO A 151 0.50 -13.29 -12.84
N PRO A 152 -0.35 -14.29 -13.08
CA PRO A 152 -0.83 -15.15 -12.01
C PRO A 152 0.35 -15.74 -11.24
N VAL A 153 0.21 -15.82 -9.91
CA VAL A 153 1.20 -16.45 -9.02
C VAL A 153 1.48 -17.91 -9.44
N ALA A 154 0.53 -18.55 -10.12
CA ALA A 154 0.59 -19.92 -10.62
C ALA A 154 1.50 -20.15 -11.85
N SER A 155 2.19 -19.12 -12.38
CA SER A 155 2.95 -19.26 -13.64
C SER A 155 4.19 -20.16 -13.56
N ASN A 156 4.73 -20.45 -12.36
CA ASN A 156 5.96 -21.26 -12.21
C ASN A 156 5.80 -22.58 -11.43
N SER A 157 4.65 -22.81 -10.78
CA SER A 157 4.27 -24.09 -10.19
C SER A 157 2.79 -23.99 -9.84
N CYS A 158 2.06 -25.12 -9.84
CA CYS A 158 0.63 -25.19 -9.55
C CYS A 158 0.34 -24.85 -8.07
N VAL A 159 0.65 -23.61 -7.65
CA VAL A 159 0.33 -23.03 -6.37
C VAL A 159 -1.18 -22.86 -6.36
N LYS A 160 -1.81 -23.54 -5.40
CA LYS A 160 -3.26 -23.48 -5.21
C LYS A 160 -3.65 -22.03 -4.98
N ALA A 161 -4.65 -21.55 -5.74
CA ALA A 161 -5.49 -20.48 -5.26
C ALA A 161 -5.89 -20.77 -3.80
N TYR A 162 -6.18 -19.73 -3.03
CA TYR A 162 -6.61 -19.85 -1.63
C TYR A 162 -8.10 -19.51 -1.51
N PRO A 163 -9.01 -20.31 -2.13
CA PRO A 163 -10.42 -19.99 -2.21
C PRO A 163 -11.09 -19.90 -0.83
N GLU A 164 -10.59 -20.62 0.17
CA GLU A 164 -11.06 -20.53 1.55
C GLU A 164 -10.73 -19.19 2.20
N LEU A 165 -9.53 -18.64 1.93
CA LEU A 165 -9.13 -17.32 2.42
C LEU A 165 -9.89 -16.22 1.68
N LEU A 166 -10.09 -16.39 0.38
CA LEU A 166 -10.89 -15.48 -0.44
C LEU A 166 -12.36 -15.47 0.03
N LEU A 167 -12.96 -16.63 0.31
CA LEU A 167 -14.31 -16.73 0.85
C LEU A 167 -14.41 -16.12 2.26
N ARG A 168 -13.40 -16.34 3.11
CA ARG A 168 -13.33 -15.74 4.45
C ARG A 168 -13.29 -14.21 4.36
N MET A 169 -12.46 -13.67 3.46
CA MET A 169 -12.42 -12.24 3.18
C MET A 169 -13.79 -11.72 2.73
N CYS A 170 -14.48 -12.41 1.81
CA CYS A 170 -15.82 -12.01 1.35
C CYS A 170 -16.87 -12.00 2.47
N LYS A 171 -16.68 -12.83 3.51
CA LYS A 171 -17.56 -12.94 4.68
C LYS A 171 -17.11 -12.12 5.89
N ASP A 172 -16.05 -11.33 5.76
CA ASP A 172 -15.48 -10.54 6.87
C ASP A 172 -16.54 -9.58 7.47
N PRO A 173 -16.82 -9.64 8.79
CA PRO A 173 -17.88 -8.86 9.43
C PRO A 173 -17.54 -7.37 9.64
N GLY A 174 -16.48 -6.84 9.01
CA GLY A 174 -16.11 -5.43 9.11
C GLY A 174 -17.32 -4.48 8.93
N PRO A 175 -17.47 -3.47 9.81
CA PRO A 175 -18.70 -2.70 9.99
C PRO A 175 -19.19 -1.93 8.75
N ASP A 176 -18.31 -1.67 7.78
CA ASP A 176 -18.62 -1.04 6.48
C ASP A 176 -17.70 -1.62 5.38
N CYS A 177 -17.56 -2.94 5.36
CA CYS A 177 -16.63 -3.66 4.48
C CYS A 177 -17.04 -3.59 3.00
N ASN A 178 -16.65 -2.52 2.30
CA ASN A 178 -16.89 -2.31 0.86
C ASN A 178 -15.64 -2.47 -0.03
N MET A 179 -14.52 -2.98 0.53
CA MET A 179 -13.22 -3.21 -0.13
C MET A 179 -12.55 -2.00 -0.80
N LEU A 180 -13.21 -0.83 -0.84
CA LEU A 180 -12.65 0.41 -1.35
C LEU A 180 -11.53 0.92 -0.44
N TYR A 181 -11.73 0.74 0.87
CA TYR A 181 -10.80 1.20 1.90
C TYR A 181 -10.41 0.06 2.83
N ALA A 182 -9.15 -0.34 2.77
CA ALA A 182 -8.61 -1.49 3.47
C ALA A 182 -8.60 -1.36 5.00
N HIS A 183 -8.83 -0.17 5.56
CA HIS A 183 -8.99 -0.02 7.01
C HIS A 183 -10.42 -0.33 7.49
N LYS A 184 -11.38 -0.55 6.59
CA LYS A 184 -12.77 -0.94 6.91
C LYS A 184 -12.99 -2.45 7.01
N CYS A 185 -12.01 -3.23 6.60
CA CYS A 185 -12.04 -4.69 6.53
C CYS A 185 -10.63 -5.27 6.67
N VAL A 186 -10.50 -6.49 7.18
CA VAL A 186 -9.22 -7.23 7.12
C VAL A 186 -8.76 -7.38 5.67
N GLY A 187 -9.69 -7.55 4.74
CA GLY A 187 -9.40 -7.58 3.31
C GLY A 187 -8.48 -8.74 2.92
N ALA A 188 -7.78 -8.59 1.79
CA ALA A 188 -6.80 -9.58 1.30
C ALA A 188 -5.36 -9.12 1.47
N TRP A 189 -5.16 -7.86 1.85
CA TRP A 189 -3.84 -7.22 1.90
C TRP A 189 -2.92 -7.85 2.95
N ASN A 190 -3.48 -8.43 4.03
CA ASN A 190 -2.69 -9.07 5.08
C ASN A 190 -1.95 -10.32 4.58
N TYR A 191 -2.44 -10.98 3.53
CA TYR A 191 -1.79 -12.15 2.91
C TYR A 191 -0.66 -11.80 1.94
N ILE A 192 -0.51 -10.52 1.59
CA ILE A 192 0.52 -10.05 0.65
C ILE A 192 1.46 -9.00 1.27
N ARG A 193 1.62 -9.00 2.60
CA ARG A 193 2.45 -8.00 3.29
C ARG A 193 3.89 -7.98 2.78
N ASN A 194 4.49 -9.14 2.50
CA ASN A 194 5.85 -9.22 1.96
C ASN A 194 5.98 -8.49 0.61
N GLN A 195 4.98 -8.66 -0.27
CA GLN A 195 4.92 -7.94 -1.54
C GLN A 195 4.74 -6.44 -1.31
N ILE A 196 3.84 -6.04 -0.39
CA ILE A 196 3.65 -4.62 -0.02
C ILE A 196 4.98 -4.01 0.43
N GLN A 197 5.76 -4.68 1.27
CA GLN A 197 7.06 -4.20 1.73
C GLN A 197 8.06 -4.04 0.58
N GLN A 198 8.25 -5.09 -0.22
CA GLN A 198 9.26 -5.10 -1.28
C GLN A 198 8.95 -4.07 -2.37
N GLU A 199 7.73 -4.09 -2.89
CA GLU A 199 7.32 -3.24 -4.00
C GLU A 199 7.20 -1.77 -3.59
N THR A 200 6.68 -1.48 -2.39
CA THR A 200 6.64 -0.09 -1.87
C THR A 200 8.04 0.48 -1.72
N ARG A 201 8.98 -0.29 -1.15
CA ARG A 201 10.35 0.18 -0.96
C ARG A 201 11.07 0.39 -2.29
N ALA A 202 10.94 -0.56 -3.23
CA ALA A 202 11.51 -0.43 -4.58
C ALA A 202 10.97 0.81 -5.32
N ALA A 203 9.66 1.07 -5.22
CA ALA A 203 9.04 2.25 -5.83
C ALA A 203 9.53 3.56 -5.18
N LEU A 204 9.67 3.61 -3.85
CA LEU A 204 10.22 4.76 -3.13
C LEU A 204 11.71 4.99 -3.47
N GLU A 205 12.52 3.94 -3.52
CA GLU A 205 13.94 3.97 -3.88
C GLU A 205 14.16 4.50 -5.30
N LEU A 206 13.41 3.96 -6.27
CA LEU A 206 13.50 4.41 -7.65
C LEU A 206 13.07 5.87 -7.82
N TRP A 207 11.98 6.27 -7.16
CA TRP A 207 11.55 7.67 -7.19
C TRP A 207 12.57 8.60 -6.53
N ALA A 208 13.14 8.21 -5.39
CA ALA A 208 14.18 8.97 -4.71
C ALA A 208 15.41 9.17 -5.61
N HIS A 209 15.86 8.09 -6.26
CA HIS A 209 16.99 8.12 -7.19
C HIS A 209 16.73 9.08 -8.37
N LEU A 210 15.59 8.95 -9.04
CA LEU A 210 15.26 9.75 -10.21
C LEU A 210 15.00 11.24 -9.89
N ASN A 211 14.62 11.56 -8.65
CA ASN A 211 14.37 12.93 -8.20
C ASN A 211 15.52 13.48 -7.34
N ASN A 212 16.68 12.80 -7.28
CA ASN A 212 17.84 13.18 -6.47
C ASN A 212 17.48 13.49 -5.00
N ARG A 213 16.59 12.69 -4.41
CA ARG A 213 16.21 12.77 -2.99
C ARG A 213 16.89 11.67 -2.20
N LYS A 214 17.15 11.95 -0.92
CA LYS A 214 17.72 10.97 0.01
C LYS A 214 16.59 10.27 0.77
N LEU A 215 16.69 8.96 0.87
CA LEU A 215 15.83 8.19 1.76
C LEU A 215 16.20 8.50 3.22
N PRO A 216 15.22 8.51 4.13
CA PRO A 216 15.50 8.70 5.54
C PRO A 216 16.29 7.51 6.09
N VAL A 217 17.32 7.82 6.86
CA VAL A 217 18.17 6.83 7.54
C VAL A 217 17.98 6.98 9.03
N PHE A 218 17.76 5.85 9.71
CA PHE A 218 17.55 5.80 11.14
C PHE A 218 18.51 4.82 11.80
N ASN A 219 18.90 5.10 13.04
CA ASN A 219 19.64 4.16 13.88
C ASN A 219 18.69 3.35 14.79
N ARG A 220 19.23 2.31 15.43
CA ARG A 220 18.49 1.39 16.32
C ARG A 220 17.91 2.02 17.60
N TYR A 221 18.19 3.29 17.89
CA TYR A 221 17.71 4.02 19.06
C TYR A 221 16.62 5.05 18.70
N GLU A 222 16.22 5.11 17.43
CA GLU A 222 15.26 6.09 16.91
C GLU A 222 13.91 5.45 16.63
N MET A 223 12.85 6.22 16.86
CA MET A 223 11.48 5.82 16.58
C MET A 223 10.73 6.94 15.87
N VAL A 224 9.83 6.60 14.96
CA VAL A 224 8.89 7.54 14.36
C VAL A 224 7.51 7.38 15.00
N VAL A 225 6.95 8.49 15.49
CA VAL A 225 5.58 8.57 15.97
C VAL A 225 4.75 9.36 14.97
N PHE A 226 3.76 8.71 14.37
CA PHE A 226 2.80 9.37 13.47
C PHE A 226 1.58 9.87 14.23
N ASP A 227 1.25 11.16 14.05
CA ASP A 227 0.15 11.83 14.74
C ASP A 227 -0.70 12.63 13.75
N HIS A 228 -1.71 11.96 13.19
CA HIS A 228 -2.62 12.50 12.17
C HIS A 228 -3.68 13.48 12.71
N CYS A 229 -3.49 14.07 13.89
CA CYS A 229 -4.47 15.03 14.40
C CYS A 229 -4.59 16.26 13.48
N GLU A 230 -5.71 16.31 12.75
CA GLU A 230 -6.09 17.37 11.82
C GLU A 230 -7.55 17.79 12.06
N ARG A 231 -7.95 18.93 11.50
CA ARG A 231 -9.29 19.53 11.74
C ARG A 231 -10.47 18.59 11.47
N ASN A 232 -10.36 17.73 10.46
CA ASN A 232 -11.38 16.80 10.01
C ASN A 232 -11.26 15.39 10.61
N THR A 233 -10.25 15.14 11.42
CA THR A 233 -10.02 13.83 12.04
C THR A 233 -10.58 13.78 13.46
N MET A 234 -10.59 14.91 14.17
CA MET A 234 -11.02 14.96 15.56
C MET A 234 -12.55 15.01 15.71
N ILE A 235 -13.17 13.92 16.19
CA ILE A 235 -14.62 13.80 16.48
C ILE A 235 -15.52 13.97 15.22
N HIS A 236 -14.94 14.28 14.06
CA HIS A 236 -15.69 14.59 12.83
C HIS A 236 -15.91 13.37 11.92
N HIS A 237 -14.94 12.45 11.83
CA HIS A 237 -15.04 11.28 10.96
C HIS A 237 -15.07 10.00 11.78
N TYR A 238 -16.06 9.14 11.54
CA TYR A 238 -16.39 7.98 12.39
C TYR A 238 -15.28 6.93 12.53
N GLU A 239 -14.31 6.95 11.60
CA GLU A 239 -13.18 6.03 11.52
C GLU A 239 -11.92 6.54 12.21
N TYR A 240 -11.91 7.82 12.60
CA TYR A 240 -10.72 8.53 13.05
C TYR A 240 -10.80 8.83 14.55
N GLY A 241 -9.67 8.76 15.23
CA GLY A 241 -9.59 9.17 16.63
C GLY A 241 -8.18 9.04 17.22
N PRO A 242 -7.80 9.93 18.15
CA PRO A 242 -6.57 9.86 18.89
C PRO A 242 -6.58 8.66 19.83
N VAL A 243 -5.40 8.13 20.04
CA VAL A 243 -5.16 6.98 20.91
C VAL A 243 -4.80 7.48 22.31
N GLY A 244 -5.26 6.78 23.34
CA GLY A 244 -4.90 7.01 24.74
C GLY A 244 -3.40 6.98 25.00
N PHE A 245 -2.98 7.60 26.11
CA PHE A 245 -1.57 7.79 26.45
C PHE A 245 -0.88 6.48 26.83
N SER A 246 -1.64 5.46 27.24
CA SER A 246 -1.08 4.12 27.48
C SER A 246 -0.34 3.54 26.27
N ALA A 247 -0.71 3.92 25.03
CA ALA A 247 0.01 3.52 23.82
C ALA A 247 1.48 3.99 23.81
N LEU A 248 1.81 5.09 24.50
CA LEU A 248 3.18 5.60 24.62
C LEU A 248 4.07 4.67 25.46
N GLN A 249 3.48 3.78 26.26
CA GLN A 249 4.19 2.76 27.01
C GLN A 249 4.72 1.63 26.12
N CYS A 250 4.22 1.52 24.88
CA CYS A 250 4.75 0.57 23.89
C CYS A 250 6.14 0.95 23.38
N ILE A 251 6.63 2.17 23.64
CA ILE A 251 7.94 2.62 23.18
C ILE A 251 9.05 1.79 23.83
N PRO A 252 9.83 1.02 23.05
CA PRO A 252 10.88 0.16 23.61
C PRO A 252 11.89 0.93 24.46
N LYS A 253 12.43 0.29 25.51
CA LYS A 253 13.45 0.90 26.39
C LYS A 253 14.73 1.30 25.66
N ILE A 254 15.03 0.66 24.54
CA ILE A 254 16.19 0.98 23.70
C ILE A 254 16.02 2.32 22.97
N VAL A 255 14.80 2.76 22.70
CA VAL A 255 14.55 4.03 22.00
C VAL A 255 14.96 5.20 22.90
N LYS A 256 15.72 6.13 22.32
CA LYS A 256 16.22 7.37 22.94
C LYS A 256 15.77 8.62 22.20
N ILE A 257 15.40 8.50 20.93
CA ILE A 257 14.95 9.62 20.11
C ILE A 257 13.61 9.27 19.50
N VAL A 258 12.61 10.11 19.71
CA VAL A 258 11.28 10.00 19.13
C VAL A 258 11.06 11.15 18.16
N TYR A 259 10.98 10.83 16.88
CA TYR A 259 10.63 11.75 15.81
C TYR A 259 9.12 11.78 15.61
N ARG A 260 8.51 12.96 15.74
CA ARG A 260 7.08 13.15 15.52
C ARG A 260 6.79 13.67 14.14
N VAL A 261 6.01 12.90 13.39
CA VAL A 261 5.63 13.16 12.00
C VAL A 261 4.14 13.52 11.95
N TYR A 262 3.85 14.70 11.42
CA TYR A 262 2.50 15.23 11.20
C TYR A 262 2.52 16.42 10.24
N ALA A 263 1.42 16.64 9.51
CA ALA A 263 1.25 17.76 8.60
C ALA A 263 1.04 19.07 9.39
N LYS A 264 2.11 19.85 9.59
CA LYS A 264 2.09 21.07 10.41
C LYS A 264 1.12 22.14 9.87
N ASP A 265 0.97 22.24 8.56
CA ASP A 265 0.06 23.16 7.86
C ASP A 265 -1.43 22.79 8.03
N ARG A 266 -1.73 21.55 8.41
CA ARG A 266 -3.09 21.05 8.65
C ARG A 266 -3.45 20.97 10.14
N THR A 267 -2.57 21.43 11.00
CA THR A 267 -2.78 21.44 12.45
C THR A 267 -3.74 22.55 12.89
N ASN A 268 -4.24 22.42 14.12
CA ASN A 268 -5.01 23.43 14.82
C ASN A 268 -4.60 23.45 16.30
N PHE A 269 -5.12 24.42 17.05
CA PHE A 269 -4.69 24.66 18.43
C PHE A 269 -4.92 23.43 19.35
N TYR A 270 -6.02 22.69 19.18
CA TYR A 270 -6.31 21.54 20.05
C TYR A 270 -5.44 20.33 19.70
N CYS A 271 -5.12 20.14 18.42
CA CYS A 271 -4.15 19.13 18.01
C CYS A 271 -2.77 19.44 18.57
N ASP A 272 -2.30 20.68 18.48
CA ASP A 272 -1.01 21.07 19.07
C ASP A 272 -0.98 20.90 20.60
N ALA A 273 -2.10 21.15 21.28
CA ALA A 273 -2.24 20.91 22.71
C ALA A 273 -2.18 19.41 23.07
N ILE A 274 -2.91 18.55 22.34
CA ILE A 274 -2.84 17.09 22.50
C ILE A 274 -1.40 16.61 22.27
N ARG A 275 -0.75 17.13 21.22
CA ARG A 275 0.63 16.78 20.93
C ARG A 275 1.56 17.20 22.06
N THR A 276 1.41 18.41 22.58
CA THR A 276 2.21 18.91 23.71
C THR A 276 2.00 18.02 24.93
N ALA A 277 0.76 17.59 25.20
CA ALA A 277 0.45 16.69 26.29
C ALA A 277 1.10 15.29 26.12
N HIS A 278 1.11 14.70 24.91
CA HIS A 278 1.87 13.47 24.63
C HIS A 278 3.36 13.63 24.93
N ALA A 279 3.97 14.73 24.47
CA ALA A 279 5.39 14.98 24.69
C ALA A 279 5.72 15.17 26.17
N ASN A 280 4.86 15.88 26.92
CA ASN A 280 5.03 16.08 28.35
C ASN A 280 4.87 14.77 29.14
N TYR A 281 3.88 13.93 28.78
CA TYR A 281 3.73 12.60 29.37
C TYR A 281 4.97 11.73 29.15
N LEU A 282 5.53 11.75 27.94
CA LEU A 282 6.78 11.04 27.64
C LEU A 282 7.96 11.58 28.45
N ARG A 283 8.14 12.89 28.54
CA ARG A 283 9.23 13.47 29.35
C ARG A 283 9.13 13.09 30.83
N GLN A 284 7.91 12.96 31.35
CA GLN A 284 7.67 12.55 32.73
C GLN A 284 7.94 11.05 32.96
N THR A 285 7.51 10.19 32.04
CA THR A 285 7.58 8.72 32.20
C THR A 285 8.87 8.10 31.64
N ARG A 286 9.52 8.79 30.71
CA ARG A 286 10.74 8.40 29.98
C ARG A 286 11.64 9.63 29.79
N PRO A 287 12.23 10.17 30.88
CA PRO A 287 13.11 11.35 30.80
C PRO A 287 14.39 11.10 29.98
N ASP A 288 14.71 9.84 29.70
CA ASP A 288 15.80 9.42 28.83
C ASP A 288 15.53 9.60 27.32
N ILE A 289 14.28 9.94 26.93
CA ILE A 289 13.87 10.13 25.55
C ILE A 289 13.85 11.62 25.17
N SER A 290 14.46 11.93 24.03
CA SER A 290 14.29 13.21 23.34
C SER A 290 13.13 13.13 22.34
N VAL A 291 12.16 14.04 22.45
CA VAL A 291 11.02 14.14 21.52
C VAL A 291 11.25 15.32 20.58
N ILE A 292 11.36 15.04 19.29
CA ILE A 292 11.73 16.01 18.24
C ILE A 292 10.63 16.02 17.18
N HIS A 293 10.18 17.20 16.76
CA HIS A 293 9.33 17.30 15.58
C HIS A 293 10.18 17.11 14.33
N PHE A 294 9.78 16.20 13.44
CA PHE A 294 10.54 15.87 12.23
C PHE A 294 9.67 16.08 10.98
N PRO A 295 9.41 17.34 10.60
CA PRO A 295 8.56 17.64 9.45
C PRO A 295 9.20 17.16 8.15
N GLY A 296 8.37 16.87 7.16
CA GLY A 296 8.76 16.63 5.78
C GLY A 296 7.58 16.94 4.88
N ASP A 297 7.77 16.81 3.57
CA ASP A 297 6.61 16.71 2.69
C ASP A 297 5.95 15.33 2.78
N ILE A 298 4.82 15.15 2.08
CA ILE A 298 4.06 13.91 2.09
C ILE A 298 4.91 12.69 1.71
N TRP A 299 5.90 12.85 0.82
CA TRP A 299 6.83 11.80 0.45
C TRP A 299 7.78 11.44 1.58
N GLU A 300 8.43 12.45 2.15
CA GLU A 300 9.38 12.26 3.23
C GLU A 300 8.70 11.65 4.45
N ASP A 301 7.49 12.08 4.78
CA ASP A 301 6.72 11.57 5.91
C ASP A 301 6.27 10.12 5.70
N PHE A 302 5.85 9.76 4.49
CA PHE A 302 5.56 8.36 4.15
C PHE A 302 6.82 7.50 4.23
N ALA A 303 7.94 7.97 3.67
CA ALA A 303 9.21 7.25 3.69
C ALA A 303 9.75 7.09 5.12
N LYS A 304 9.62 8.10 6.00
CA LYS A 304 10.02 7.98 7.41
C LYS A 304 9.30 6.82 8.09
N LEU A 305 8.00 6.65 7.82
CA LEU A 305 7.22 5.54 8.35
C LEU A 305 7.59 4.19 7.73
N VAL A 306 8.00 4.12 6.47
CA VAL A 306 8.43 2.87 5.82
C VAL A 306 9.82 2.40 6.28
N TYR A 307 10.73 3.34 6.58
CA TYR A 307 12.14 3.03 6.83
C TYR A 307 12.56 3.06 8.32
N ALA A 308 11.75 3.62 9.21
CA ALA A 308 12.09 3.64 10.64
C ALA A 308 12.13 2.23 11.25
N PRO A 309 13.08 1.93 12.16
CA PRO A 309 13.16 0.62 12.81
C PRO A 309 12.03 0.41 13.82
N TYR A 310 11.45 1.50 14.34
CA TYR A 310 10.31 1.49 15.23
C TYR A 310 9.31 2.55 14.78
N VAL A 311 8.03 2.18 14.68
CA VAL A 311 6.93 3.09 14.32
C VAL A 311 5.78 2.96 15.31
N LEU A 312 5.29 4.08 15.83
CA LEU A 312 4.07 4.14 16.65
C LEU A 312 3.06 5.08 16.02
N VAL A 313 1.85 4.60 15.81
CA VAL A 313 0.74 5.41 15.27
C VAL A 313 -0.18 5.81 16.40
N MET A 314 -0.24 7.11 16.69
CA MET A 314 -1.06 7.67 17.78
C MET A 314 -2.45 8.13 17.33
N TYR A 315 -2.88 7.68 16.15
CA TYR A 315 -4.13 8.08 15.54
C TYR A 315 -4.74 6.97 14.68
N ALA A 316 -5.95 6.53 15.00
CA ALA A 316 -6.64 5.47 14.28
C ALA A 316 -7.27 5.96 12.97
N GLY A 317 -7.49 5.04 12.03
CA GLY A 317 -8.27 5.29 10.81
C GLY A 317 -7.49 5.86 9.61
N SER A 318 -6.21 6.19 9.77
CA SER A 318 -5.41 6.73 8.67
C SER A 318 -4.93 5.63 7.71
N SER A 319 -5.49 5.60 6.49
CA SER A 319 -4.98 4.70 5.44
C SER A 319 -3.52 5.00 5.07
N PHE A 320 -3.09 6.26 5.17
CA PHE A 320 -1.69 6.64 4.98
C PHE A 320 -0.76 5.94 5.98
N ALA A 321 -1.15 5.94 7.26
CA ALA A 321 -0.41 5.23 8.31
C ALA A 321 -0.47 3.70 8.12
N LEU A 322 -1.63 3.16 7.76
CA LEU A 322 -1.79 1.72 7.50
C LEU A 322 -0.83 1.25 6.40
N TRP A 323 -0.82 1.90 5.24
CA TRP A 323 -0.02 1.43 4.11
C TRP A 323 1.48 1.64 4.30
N SER A 324 1.89 2.77 4.87
CA SER A 324 3.30 3.00 5.19
C SER A 324 3.82 2.01 6.23
N THR A 325 3.03 1.68 7.26
CA THR A 325 3.43 0.71 8.28
C THR A 325 3.39 -0.74 7.79
N LEU A 326 2.47 -1.10 6.89
CA LEU A 326 2.49 -2.43 6.26
C LEU A 326 3.75 -2.63 5.42
N ALA A 327 4.23 -1.58 4.76
CA ALA A 327 5.49 -1.56 4.03
C ALA A 327 6.74 -1.47 4.93
N ASN A 328 6.58 -1.22 6.24
CA ASN A 328 7.66 -1.18 7.20
C ASN A 328 8.14 -2.61 7.56
N VAL A 329 9.46 -2.81 7.59
CA VAL A 329 10.13 -4.08 7.92
C VAL A 329 10.63 -4.16 9.37
N GLY A 330 10.70 -3.02 10.07
CA GLY A 330 10.99 -2.92 11.50
C GLY A 330 9.78 -3.27 12.37
N HIS A 331 9.71 -2.69 13.57
CA HIS A 331 8.63 -2.94 14.53
C HIS A 331 7.57 -1.84 14.47
N VAL A 332 6.31 -2.25 14.35
CA VAL A 332 5.16 -1.33 14.25
C VAL A 332 4.23 -1.53 15.44
N TRP A 333 3.78 -0.43 16.04
CA TRP A 333 2.64 -0.38 16.93
C TRP A 333 1.57 0.53 16.32
N ILE A 334 0.40 -0.02 16.02
CA ILE A 334 -0.71 0.71 15.40
C ILE A 334 -2.04 0.36 16.06
N PRO A 335 -3.02 1.27 16.11
CA PRO A 335 -4.36 0.93 16.58
C PRO A 335 -5.02 -0.12 15.68
N PRO A 336 -5.95 -0.93 16.22
CA PRO A 336 -6.79 -1.81 15.40
C PRO A 336 -7.41 -1.07 14.22
N VAL A 337 -7.60 -1.78 13.11
CA VAL A 337 -8.42 -1.28 11.99
C VAL A 337 -9.87 -1.05 12.45
N TYR A 338 -10.65 -0.33 11.63
CA TYR A 338 -11.99 0.10 12.00
C TYR A 338 -12.85 -1.08 12.46
N GLY A 339 -13.66 -0.90 13.52
CA GLY A 339 -14.40 -2.00 14.14
C GLY A 339 -13.59 -2.88 15.10
N GLY A 340 -12.33 -2.54 15.39
CA GLY A 340 -11.49 -3.24 16.36
C GLY A 340 -10.82 -4.50 15.81
N MET A 341 -10.79 -4.68 14.48
CA MET A 341 -10.18 -5.86 13.88
C MET A 341 -8.65 -5.81 13.98
N THR A 342 -8.04 -6.98 14.15
CA THR A 342 -6.59 -7.15 14.39
C THR A 342 -6.07 -8.33 13.57
N PRO A 343 -6.01 -8.20 12.22
CA PRO A 343 -5.58 -9.31 11.39
C PRO A 343 -4.13 -9.71 11.69
N ASP A 344 -3.84 -10.99 11.49
CA ASP A 344 -2.46 -11.46 11.52
C ASP A 344 -1.73 -10.95 10.29
N VAL A 345 -0.62 -10.26 10.57
CA VAL A 345 0.22 -9.55 9.61
C VAL A 345 1.69 -9.88 9.84
N GLY A 346 2.03 -10.70 10.84
CA GLY A 346 3.41 -11.06 11.18
C GLY A 346 3.88 -10.50 12.53
N SER A 347 4.94 -11.10 13.06
CA SER A 347 5.40 -10.95 14.45
C SER A 347 5.96 -9.57 14.83
N ASN A 348 6.38 -8.77 13.86
CA ASN A 348 6.91 -7.42 14.06
C ASN A 348 5.83 -6.32 14.00
N TYR A 349 4.56 -6.69 13.89
CA TYR A 349 3.46 -5.75 13.77
C TYR A 349 2.45 -5.97 14.90
N HIS A 350 2.30 -4.95 15.73
CA HIS A 350 1.63 -5.04 17.00
C HIS A 350 0.40 -4.14 17.02
N TRP A 351 -0.75 -4.72 17.33
CA TRP A 351 -1.99 -3.98 17.54
C TRP A 351 -2.01 -3.38 18.94
N ILE A 352 -2.17 -2.06 19.03
CA ILE A 352 -2.19 -1.34 20.30
C ILE A 352 -3.50 -1.65 21.03
N ASN A 353 -3.38 -2.16 22.25
CA ASN A 353 -4.51 -2.31 23.16
C ASN A 353 -4.68 -1.05 24.03
N SER A 354 -5.10 0.05 23.40
CA SER A 354 -5.40 1.33 24.06
C SER A 354 -6.77 1.83 23.62
N SER A 355 -7.42 2.62 24.46
CA SER A 355 -8.68 3.26 24.06
C SER A 355 -8.43 4.28 22.94
N ILE A 356 -9.40 4.40 22.05
CA ILE A 356 -9.39 5.34 20.92
C ILE A 356 -10.62 6.24 21.06
N LEU A 357 -10.45 7.55 20.96
CA LEU A 357 -11.56 8.49 21.04
C LEU A 357 -12.27 8.62 19.69
N TYR A 358 -13.00 7.58 19.27
CA TYR A 358 -13.88 7.65 18.11
C TYR A 358 -15.08 8.58 18.36
N PRO A 359 -15.72 9.14 17.32
CA PRO A 359 -16.88 10.02 17.48
C PRO A 359 -18.03 9.41 18.30
N ARG A 360 -18.29 8.10 18.17
CA ARG A 360 -19.31 7.39 18.97
C ARG A 360 -18.98 7.40 20.48
N ILE A 361 -17.70 7.33 20.84
CA ILE A 361 -17.25 7.40 22.23
C ILE A 361 -17.31 8.85 22.71
N ALA A 362 -16.84 9.80 21.89
CA ALA A 362 -16.95 11.22 22.17
C ALA A 362 -18.39 11.66 22.44
N GLN A 363 -19.35 11.21 21.62
CA GLN A 363 -20.78 11.48 21.80
C GLN A 363 -21.31 10.97 23.14
N LYS A 364 -20.94 9.74 23.54
CA LYS A 364 -21.33 9.17 24.86
C LYS A 364 -20.74 9.94 26.04
N LEU A 365 -19.61 10.63 25.83
CA LEU A 365 -18.93 11.44 26.84
C LEU A 365 -19.33 12.93 26.77
N ASN A 366 -20.27 13.29 25.90
CA ASN A 366 -20.64 14.67 25.61
C ASN A 366 -19.44 15.54 25.19
N PHE A 367 -18.47 14.96 24.49
CA PHE A 367 -17.38 15.70 23.85
C PHE A 367 -17.80 16.17 22.46
N THR A 368 -17.50 17.44 22.17
CA THR A 368 -17.65 18.07 20.86
C THR A 368 -16.27 18.41 20.29
N ILE A 369 -16.24 18.87 19.04
CA ILE A 369 -15.02 19.43 18.45
C ILE A 369 -14.58 20.62 19.33
N PRO A 370 -13.34 20.63 19.87
CA PRO A 370 -12.92 21.71 20.76
C PRO A 370 -12.88 23.05 20.05
N THR A 371 -13.52 24.04 20.66
CA THR A 371 -13.51 25.45 20.27
C THR A 371 -12.62 26.28 21.18
N ASN A 372 -12.21 25.74 22.33
CA ASN A 372 -11.36 26.39 23.32
C ASN A 372 -10.48 25.39 24.10
N MET A 373 -9.57 25.91 24.93
CA MET A 373 -8.64 25.10 25.71
C MET A 373 -9.29 24.30 26.84
N ASN A 374 -10.42 24.75 27.39
CA ASN A 374 -11.13 24.00 28.44
C ASN A 374 -11.69 22.68 27.90
N GLU A 375 -12.34 22.74 26.74
CA GLU A 375 -12.83 21.54 26.02
C GLU A 375 -11.68 20.62 25.60
N THR A 376 -10.58 21.21 25.09
CA THR A 376 -9.37 20.48 24.73
C THR A 376 -8.78 19.74 25.94
N ASN A 377 -8.73 20.38 27.10
CA ASN A 377 -8.18 19.78 28.32
C ASN A 377 -9.02 18.60 28.82
N LYS A 378 -10.35 18.63 28.68
CA LYS A 378 -11.22 17.48 28.99
C LYS A 378 -10.88 16.25 28.14
N ILE A 379 -10.63 16.46 26.85
CA ILE A 379 -10.19 15.39 25.94
C ILE A 379 -8.80 14.88 26.33
N ILE A 380 -7.85 15.78 26.61
CA ILE A 380 -6.49 15.41 27.03
C ILE A 380 -6.53 14.60 28.34
N GLU A 381 -7.35 15.01 29.31
CA GLU A 381 -7.53 14.30 30.57
C GLU A 381 -8.11 12.90 30.33
N TRP A 382 -9.13 12.78 29.48
CA TRP A 382 -9.67 11.48 29.09
C TRP A 382 -8.60 10.61 28.43
N LEU A 383 -7.84 11.14 27.48
CA LEU A 383 -6.76 10.41 26.80
C LEU A 383 -5.65 9.98 27.75
N ARG A 384 -5.34 10.79 28.76
CA ARG A 384 -4.31 10.47 29.77
C ARG A 384 -4.73 9.33 30.69
N ASN A 385 -6.02 9.22 30.98
CA ASN A 385 -6.59 8.17 31.84
C ASN A 385 -6.86 6.85 31.08
N ARG A 386 -6.40 6.74 29.83
CA ARG A 386 -6.56 5.57 28.96
C ARG A 386 -5.22 5.13 28.43
#